data_AF-A0A1Q3HT26-F1
#
_entry.id   AF-A0A1Q3HT26-F1
#
_cell.length_a   1.000
_cell.length_b   1.000
_cell.length_c   1.000
_cell.angle_alpha   90.00
_cell.angle_beta   90.00
_cell.angle_gamma   90.00
#
_symmetry.space_group_name_H-M   'P 1'
#
loop_
_entity.id
_entity.type
_entity.pdbx_description
1 polymer ?
#
loop_
_entity_poly.entity_id
_entity_poly.type
_entity_poly.pdbx_seq_one_letter_code
_entity_poly.pdbx_strand_id
1 'polypeptide(L)'
;MPGNAIDGSSGTRWSADGIGQWLQGDMGAVKSLTALDIAWYRGNERASKFVISTSTDGTTFTQAFSGTSSGKTAAFERYTFAARNARYVRVTVNGTTMNTWASISEMAAITGGTTTPPTEPTPPTTPPATGTDVFGVKMLYPTKTGGETWFLKDAALTDSRFDPQDTITRNADGSWKMKSSQVRMHALTSTGYDSNKIPTYDRDVLAGRGYMQAANDWKNVEMTGFIKVNAVSDASDNFAWYARGGRHNDGLACEGSSYKGSLHYDGRVRWQKESWHVSYDQTAYKTGTTALKGRWVGFKSIMKNVLYNGKPAVKLEMWLNENADKVTWKQVYDITDYGQIGGDSTNCGGSVDAMPITWGGPLATFRWDSASDVDFKWLSVREIAE
;
A
#
# COMPACT_ATOMS: atom_id res chain seq x y z
N MET A 1 13.76 -34.88 0.78
CA MET A 1 12.29 -34.76 0.90
C MET A 1 11.96 -33.68 1.92
N PRO A 2 10.82 -32.97 1.83
CA PRO A 2 10.46 -31.93 2.80
C PRO A 2 10.43 -32.42 4.26
N GLY A 3 9.88 -33.61 4.50
CA GLY A 3 9.79 -34.19 5.86
C GLY A 3 11.13 -34.51 6.53
N ASN A 4 12.22 -34.58 5.76
CA ASN A 4 13.56 -34.83 6.29
C ASN A 4 14.13 -33.67 7.12
N ALA A 5 13.49 -32.50 7.08
CA ALA A 5 13.97 -31.32 7.79
C ALA A 5 13.39 -31.21 9.22
N ILE A 6 12.64 -32.21 9.68
CA ILE A 6 11.97 -32.26 10.98
C ILE A 6 11.96 -33.69 11.55
N ASP A 7 12.87 -34.56 11.10
CA ASP A 7 12.89 -35.99 11.44
C ASP A 7 13.84 -36.33 12.61
N GLY A 8 14.55 -35.32 13.13
CA GLY A 8 15.53 -35.43 14.21
C GLY A 8 16.89 -35.97 13.77
N SER A 9 17.16 -36.13 12.46
CA SER A 9 18.36 -36.76 11.93
C SER A 9 19.23 -35.78 11.12
N SER A 10 20.48 -35.60 11.55
CA SER A 10 21.45 -34.80 10.78
C SER A 10 21.97 -35.49 9.51
N GLY A 11 21.65 -36.77 9.31
CA GLY A 11 22.05 -37.56 8.13
C GLY A 11 21.11 -37.39 6.93
N THR A 12 19.94 -36.81 7.16
CA THR A 12 18.88 -36.58 6.17
C THR A 12 18.76 -35.08 5.88
N ARG A 13 18.11 -34.74 4.77
CA ARG A 13 17.88 -33.34 4.37
C ARG A 13 16.72 -33.16 3.40
N TRP A 14 16.15 -31.97 3.41
CA TRP A 14 15.48 -31.41 2.24
C TRP A 14 16.52 -30.76 1.32
N SER A 15 16.37 -30.95 0.00
CA SER A 15 17.19 -30.30 -1.02
C SER A 15 16.33 -29.93 -2.23
N ALA A 16 16.59 -28.77 -2.80
CA ALA A 16 16.03 -28.30 -4.06
C ALA A 16 17.08 -27.47 -4.81
N ASP A 17 17.16 -27.61 -6.12
CA ASP A 17 18.07 -26.81 -6.95
C ASP A 17 17.39 -25.51 -7.40
N GLY A 18 18.14 -24.42 -7.41
CA GLY A 18 17.71 -23.11 -7.84
C GLY A 18 17.57 -22.08 -6.72
N ILE A 19 17.79 -20.81 -7.10
CA ILE A 19 17.56 -19.65 -6.23
C ILE A 19 16.05 -19.49 -6.00
N GLY A 20 15.68 -19.14 -4.76
CA GLY A 20 14.28 -18.88 -4.40
C GLY A 20 13.49 -20.14 -4.06
N GLN A 21 14.13 -21.32 -4.08
CA GLN A 21 13.51 -22.54 -3.56
C GLN A 21 13.25 -22.41 -2.06
N TRP A 22 12.13 -22.96 -1.63
CA TRP A 22 11.65 -22.78 -0.27
C TRP A 22 11.17 -24.07 0.36
N LEU A 23 11.28 -24.12 1.68
CA LEU A 23 10.68 -25.13 2.52
C LEU A 23 9.72 -24.45 3.50
N GLN A 24 8.52 -25.03 3.66
CA GLN A 24 7.50 -24.53 4.57
C GLN A 24 7.17 -25.57 5.64
N GLY A 25 7.20 -25.15 6.90
CA GLY A 25 6.66 -25.91 8.03
C GLY A 25 5.28 -25.37 8.43
N ASP A 26 4.34 -26.27 8.75
CA ASP A 26 3.08 -25.97 9.44
C ASP A 26 3.18 -26.44 10.89
N MET A 27 2.98 -25.53 11.85
CA MET A 27 3.02 -25.83 13.29
C MET A 27 1.68 -26.38 13.82
N GLY A 28 0.68 -26.57 12.95
CA GLY A 28 -0.65 -27.10 13.24
C GLY A 28 -1.63 -26.08 13.82
N ALA A 29 -1.11 -25.04 14.48
CA ALA A 29 -1.86 -23.93 15.04
C ALA A 29 -1.00 -22.66 15.07
N VAL A 30 -1.63 -21.51 15.28
CA VAL A 30 -0.91 -20.25 15.50
C VAL A 30 -0.18 -20.30 16.85
N LYS A 31 1.14 -20.07 16.84
CA LYS A 31 2.03 -20.03 18.00
C LYS A 31 2.85 -18.73 18.00
N SER A 32 3.25 -18.25 19.18
CA SER A 32 4.18 -17.12 19.30
C SER A 32 5.61 -17.59 19.06
N LEU A 33 6.14 -17.26 17.88
CA LEU A 33 7.46 -17.65 17.41
C LEU A 33 8.47 -16.51 17.66
N THR A 34 9.61 -16.82 18.26
CA THR A 34 10.66 -15.85 18.59
C THR A 34 11.97 -16.11 17.85
N ALA A 35 12.17 -17.34 17.39
CA ALA A 35 13.31 -17.71 16.56
C ALA A 35 12.98 -18.93 15.71
N LEU A 36 13.83 -19.16 14.71
CA LEU A 36 13.92 -20.41 13.99
C LEU A 36 15.36 -20.92 14.11
N ASP A 37 15.52 -22.16 14.57
CA ASP A 37 16.78 -22.87 14.51
C ASP A 37 16.85 -23.60 13.17
N ILE A 38 17.96 -23.46 12.44
CA ILE A 38 18.17 -24.15 11.18
C ILE A 38 19.55 -24.81 11.20
N ALA A 39 19.60 -26.12 10.93
CA ALA A 39 20.83 -26.83 10.63
C ALA A 39 20.98 -26.93 9.10
N TRP A 40 22.01 -26.28 8.57
CA TRP A 40 22.26 -26.23 7.13
C TRP A 40 23.06 -27.45 6.68
N TYR A 41 22.66 -28.08 5.57
CA TYR A 41 23.44 -29.17 4.99
C TYR A 41 24.79 -28.65 4.48
N ARG A 42 25.88 -29.20 5.04
CA ARG A 42 27.28 -28.70 4.89
C ARG A 42 27.44 -27.26 5.39
N GLY A 43 26.73 -26.89 6.45
CA GLY A 43 26.77 -25.54 7.04
C GLY A 43 28.13 -25.12 7.60
N ASN A 44 29.08 -26.05 7.77
CA ASN A 44 30.48 -25.80 8.13
C ASN A 44 31.44 -25.66 6.93
N GLU A 45 30.92 -25.76 5.71
CA GLU A 45 31.70 -25.69 4.47
C GLU A 45 31.21 -24.59 3.53
N ARG A 46 29.94 -24.18 3.66
CA ARG A 46 29.32 -23.12 2.87
C ARG A 46 28.29 -22.34 3.66
N ALA A 47 28.12 -21.09 3.29
CA ALA A 47 27.10 -20.22 3.86
C ALA A 47 25.91 -20.10 2.89
N SER A 48 24.70 -20.14 3.42
CA SER A 48 23.44 -20.02 2.68
C SER A 48 22.89 -18.62 2.85
N LYS A 49 22.48 -17.96 1.76
CA LYS A 49 21.71 -16.70 1.80
C LYS A 49 20.23 -17.05 1.86
N PHE A 50 19.47 -16.48 2.78
CA PHE A 50 18.09 -16.89 2.96
C PHE A 50 17.20 -15.83 3.61
N VAL A 51 15.90 -16.04 3.47
CA VAL A 51 14.83 -15.26 4.09
C VAL A 51 13.96 -16.23 4.89
N ILE A 52 13.63 -15.86 6.13
CA ILE A 52 12.58 -16.51 6.92
C ILE A 52 11.35 -15.63 6.82
N SER A 53 10.24 -16.21 6.38
CA SER A 53 8.93 -15.56 6.38
C SER A 53 7.93 -16.37 7.19
N THR A 54 6.97 -15.71 7.82
CA THR A 54 5.93 -16.35 8.65
C THR A 54 4.54 -15.97 8.16
N SER A 55 3.58 -16.85 8.42
CA SER A 55 2.18 -16.68 8.02
C SER A 55 1.24 -17.31 9.05
N THR A 56 0.06 -16.74 9.24
CA THR A 56 -1.03 -17.34 10.03
C THR A 56 -2.02 -18.12 9.17
N ASP A 57 -2.15 -17.76 7.89
CA ASP A 57 -3.18 -18.25 6.95
C ASP A 57 -2.65 -19.29 5.92
N GLY A 58 -1.32 -19.37 5.75
CA GLY A 58 -0.65 -20.26 4.79
C GLY A 58 -0.59 -19.70 3.38
N THR A 59 -1.14 -18.49 3.15
CA THR A 59 -1.18 -17.81 1.86
C THR A 59 -0.35 -16.53 1.86
N THR A 60 -0.43 -15.74 2.93
CA THR A 60 0.26 -14.46 3.08
C THR A 60 1.47 -14.60 3.99
N PHE A 61 2.67 -14.47 3.42
CA PHE A 61 3.92 -14.58 4.17
C PHE A 61 4.56 -13.20 4.36
N THR A 62 4.98 -12.90 5.58
CA THR A 62 5.72 -11.67 5.91
C THR A 62 7.12 -12.02 6.37
N GLN A 63 8.12 -11.29 5.89
CA GLN A 63 9.52 -11.53 6.27
C GLN A 63 9.71 -11.30 7.78
N ALA A 64 10.32 -12.28 8.46
CA ALA A 64 10.73 -12.23 9.86
C ALA A 64 12.23 -11.95 9.99
N PHE A 65 13.02 -12.50 9.07
CA PHE A 65 14.47 -12.41 9.08
C PHE A 65 15.00 -12.52 7.65
N SER A 66 16.10 -11.84 7.36
CA SER A 66 16.88 -12.03 6.13
C SER A 66 18.35 -11.98 6.50
N GLY A 67 19.14 -12.89 5.96
CA GLY A 67 20.55 -12.98 6.31
C GLY A 67 21.30 -14.08 5.59
N THR A 68 22.48 -14.37 6.11
CA THR A 68 23.36 -15.42 5.62
C THR A 68 23.76 -16.31 6.79
N SER A 69 23.78 -17.64 6.61
CA SER A 69 24.23 -18.56 7.65
C SER A 69 25.73 -18.42 7.91
N SER A 70 26.21 -18.93 9.05
CA SER A 70 27.59 -18.69 9.49
C SER A 70 28.65 -19.29 8.56
N GLY A 71 28.33 -20.40 7.90
CA GLY A 71 29.32 -21.20 7.16
C GLY A 71 30.32 -21.93 8.06
N LYS A 72 30.08 -22.01 9.38
CA LYS A 72 31.03 -22.55 10.37
C LYS A 72 30.54 -23.78 11.13
N THR A 73 29.27 -24.14 11.03
CA THR A 73 28.70 -25.29 11.75
C THR A 73 27.60 -25.97 10.94
N ALA A 74 27.51 -27.31 11.05
CA ALA A 74 26.38 -28.08 10.53
C ALA A 74 25.30 -28.34 11.61
N ALA A 75 25.53 -27.92 12.86
CA ALA A 75 24.53 -27.93 13.91
C ALA A 75 23.53 -26.78 13.75
N PHE A 76 22.50 -26.75 14.61
CA PHE A 76 21.53 -25.66 14.62
C PHE A 76 22.19 -24.29 14.81
N GLU A 77 21.88 -23.38 13.91
CA GLU A 77 22.07 -21.94 14.08
C GLU A 77 20.73 -21.30 14.41
N ARG A 78 20.72 -20.44 15.43
CA ARG A 78 19.52 -19.74 15.87
C ARG A 78 19.40 -18.39 15.18
N TYR A 79 18.27 -18.16 14.52
CA TYR A 79 17.92 -16.87 13.92
C TYR A 79 16.76 -16.25 14.69
N THR A 80 17.08 -15.28 15.55
CA THR A 80 16.10 -14.57 16.38
C THR A 80 15.46 -13.42 15.62
N PHE A 81 14.18 -13.20 15.88
CA PHE A 81 13.42 -12.06 15.38
C PHE A 81 12.42 -11.59 16.45
N ALA A 82 11.79 -10.44 16.24
CA ALA A 82 10.75 -9.97 17.15
C ALA A 82 9.63 -11.03 17.27
N ALA A 83 9.19 -11.30 18.50
CA ALA A 83 8.16 -12.29 18.79
C ALA A 83 6.92 -12.05 17.92
N ARG A 84 6.44 -13.08 17.23
CA ARG A 84 5.32 -12.95 16.29
C ARG A 84 4.47 -14.20 16.20
N ASN A 85 3.17 -14.01 16.02
CA ASN A 85 2.24 -15.10 15.83
C ASN A 85 2.37 -15.69 14.42
N ALA A 86 2.53 -17.00 14.33
CA ALA A 86 2.64 -17.72 13.07
C ALA A 86 2.06 -19.13 13.23
N ARG A 87 1.40 -19.63 12.19
CA ARG A 87 1.12 -21.07 12.02
C ARG A 87 2.13 -21.70 11.06
N TYR A 88 2.48 -20.97 10.00
CA TYR A 88 3.41 -21.40 8.98
C TYR A 88 4.71 -20.60 9.04
N VAL A 89 5.82 -21.26 8.81
CA VAL A 89 7.13 -20.64 8.60
C VAL A 89 7.70 -21.14 7.29
N ARG A 90 8.23 -20.24 6.47
CA ARG A 90 8.83 -20.52 5.17
C ARG A 90 10.27 -20.02 5.14
N VAL A 91 11.21 -20.90 4.83
CA VAL A 91 12.61 -20.56 4.60
C VAL A 91 12.84 -20.57 3.10
N THR A 92 13.10 -19.41 2.52
CA THR A 92 13.45 -19.23 1.11
C THR A 92 14.96 -19.08 0.99
N VAL A 93 15.62 -19.97 0.27
CA VAL A 93 17.07 -19.97 0.10
C VAL A 93 17.44 -19.34 -1.24
N ASN A 94 18.27 -18.31 -1.19
CA ASN A 94 18.72 -17.52 -2.33
C ASN A 94 20.15 -17.89 -2.74
N GLY A 95 20.41 -19.20 -2.82
CA GLY A 95 21.72 -19.77 -3.10
C GLY A 95 22.68 -19.79 -1.91
N THR A 96 23.88 -20.30 -2.17
CA THR A 96 24.98 -20.44 -1.21
C THR A 96 26.23 -19.75 -1.74
N THR A 97 27.29 -19.68 -0.94
CA THR A 97 28.61 -19.20 -1.38
C THR A 97 29.27 -20.08 -2.44
N MET A 98 28.76 -21.29 -2.72
CA MET A 98 29.35 -22.22 -3.68
C MET A 98 28.46 -22.48 -4.91
N ASN A 99 27.14 -22.48 -4.75
CA ASN A 99 26.18 -22.85 -5.80
C ASN A 99 24.75 -22.41 -5.45
N THR A 100 23.79 -22.74 -6.31
CA THR A 100 22.38 -22.35 -6.21
C THR A 100 21.49 -23.26 -5.35
N TRP A 101 22.03 -24.35 -4.78
CA TRP A 101 21.22 -25.34 -4.09
C TRP A 101 20.69 -24.85 -2.75
N ALA A 102 19.39 -25.03 -2.52
CA ALA A 102 18.77 -24.95 -1.20
C ALA A 102 18.90 -26.31 -0.50
N SER A 103 19.44 -26.37 0.71
CA SER A 103 19.49 -27.62 1.48
C SER A 103 19.48 -27.39 2.98
N ILE A 104 18.46 -27.94 3.65
CA ILE A 104 18.23 -27.83 5.08
C ILE A 104 18.19 -29.25 5.64
N SER A 105 19.06 -29.51 6.62
CA SER A 105 19.10 -30.81 7.31
C SER A 105 18.03 -30.88 8.40
N GLU A 106 17.88 -29.82 9.19
CA GLU A 106 16.89 -29.77 10.27
C GLU A 106 16.40 -28.33 10.48
N MET A 107 15.16 -28.17 10.94
CA MET A 107 14.60 -26.88 11.35
C MET A 107 13.67 -27.03 12.56
N ALA A 108 13.85 -26.16 13.55
CA ALA A 108 13.04 -26.16 14.76
C ALA A 108 12.51 -24.76 15.07
N ALA A 109 11.19 -24.66 15.24
CA ALA A 109 10.50 -23.44 15.64
C ALA A 109 10.68 -23.21 17.15
N ILE A 110 11.19 -22.03 17.54
CA ILE A 110 11.36 -21.67 18.95
C ILE A 110 10.21 -20.78 19.39
N THR A 111 9.42 -21.27 20.34
CA THR A 111 8.26 -20.56 20.90
C THR A 111 8.56 -20.05 22.32
N GLY A 112 8.16 -18.81 22.63
CA GLY A 112 8.21 -18.27 24.00
C GLY A 112 7.06 -18.79 24.88
N GLY A 113 7.27 -18.81 26.21
CA GLY A 113 6.31 -19.32 27.20
C GLY A 113 4.89 -18.75 27.09
N THR A 114 3.91 -19.60 27.40
CA THR A 114 2.48 -19.41 27.17
C THR A 114 1.92 -18.16 27.83
N THR A 115 1.70 -17.13 27.02
CA THR A 115 0.51 -16.30 27.17
C THR A 115 -0.67 -17.11 26.61
N THR A 116 -1.78 -17.20 27.36
CA THR A 116 -3.10 -17.62 26.86
C THR A 116 -3.29 -17.01 25.46
N PRO A 117 -3.80 -17.74 24.44
CA PRO A 117 -3.81 -17.25 23.07
C PRO A 117 -4.33 -15.82 23.06
N PRO A 118 -3.52 -14.82 22.66
CA PRO A 118 -4.09 -13.55 22.31
C PRO A 118 -5.05 -13.90 21.18
N THR A 119 -6.32 -13.53 21.30
CA THR A 119 -7.11 -13.21 20.11
C THR A 119 -6.15 -12.49 19.17
N GLU A 120 -6.02 -13.03 17.96
CA GLU A 120 -5.29 -12.48 16.82
C GLU A 120 -5.09 -10.97 16.95
N PRO A 121 -3.90 -10.38 16.66
CA PRO A 121 -3.80 -8.93 16.63
C PRO A 121 -4.78 -8.43 15.57
N THR A 122 -5.98 -8.08 16.00
CA THR A 122 -6.95 -7.40 15.17
C THR A 122 -6.22 -6.13 14.70
N PRO A 123 -6.25 -5.80 13.40
CA PRO A 123 -5.86 -4.46 12.94
C PRO A 123 -6.54 -3.46 13.88
N PRO A 124 -5.86 -2.42 14.40
CA PRO A 124 -6.23 -1.70 15.61
C PRO A 124 -7.74 -1.70 15.85
N THR A 125 -8.26 -2.65 16.62
CA THR A 125 -9.66 -2.64 17.04
C THR A 125 -9.74 -2.10 18.45
N THR A 126 -9.47 -0.81 18.61
CA THR A 126 -10.67 -0.03 18.93
C THR A 126 -11.48 -0.16 17.65
N PRO A 127 -12.56 -0.99 17.54
CA PRO A 127 -13.45 -0.83 16.39
C PRO A 127 -13.71 0.66 16.37
N PRO A 128 -13.22 1.36 15.35
CA PRO A 128 -13.12 2.78 15.46
C PRO A 128 -14.54 3.24 15.70
N ALA A 129 -14.79 3.83 16.88
CA ALA A 129 -16.11 3.99 17.47
C ALA A 129 -17.14 4.17 16.37
N THR A 130 -17.89 3.10 16.02
CA THR A 130 -18.64 2.95 14.76
C THR A 130 -18.48 4.14 13.80
N GLY A 131 -17.38 4.18 13.02
CA GLY A 131 -17.16 5.24 12.03
C GLY A 131 -15.91 6.13 12.15
N THR A 132 -14.83 5.70 12.81
CA THR A 132 -13.49 6.35 12.72
C THR A 132 -12.42 5.45 12.06
N ASP A 133 -11.15 5.81 11.97
CA ASP A 133 -10.07 4.93 11.46
C ASP A 133 -9.01 4.64 12.54
N VAL A 134 -7.89 4.02 12.17
CA VAL A 134 -6.80 3.69 13.10
C VAL A 134 -6.14 4.91 13.76
N PHE A 135 -6.35 6.11 13.20
CA PHE A 135 -5.87 7.38 13.74
C PHE A 135 -6.94 8.12 14.57
N GLY A 136 -8.13 7.52 14.70
CA GLY A 136 -9.32 8.14 15.28
C GLY A 136 -10.00 9.15 14.35
N VAL A 137 -9.73 9.11 13.04
CA VAL A 137 -10.33 10.02 12.06
C VAL A 137 -11.68 9.49 11.58
N LYS A 138 -12.72 10.32 11.63
CA LYS A 138 -14.05 9.96 11.12
C LYS A 138 -13.97 9.48 9.66
N MET A 139 -14.51 8.29 9.44
CA MET A 139 -14.74 7.70 8.12
C MET A 139 -16.04 8.25 7.55
N LEU A 140 -16.06 8.62 6.27
CA LEU A 140 -17.29 9.06 5.61
C LEU A 140 -18.05 7.85 5.05
N TYR A 141 -17.29 6.87 4.56
CA TYR A 141 -17.83 5.60 4.09
C TYR A 141 -17.26 4.42 4.90
N PRO A 142 -18.08 3.40 5.20
CA PRO A 142 -17.61 2.16 5.79
C PRO A 142 -16.51 1.53 4.93
N THR A 143 -15.50 0.96 5.57
CA THR A 143 -14.51 0.13 4.87
C THR A 143 -15.22 -1.08 4.26
N LYS A 144 -14.88 -1.42 3.02
CA LYS A 144 -15.37 -2.63 2.37
C LYS A 144 -14.84 -3.87 3.11
N THR A 145 -15.71 -4.81 3.43
CA THR A 145 -15.30 -6.09 4.02
C THR A 145 -14.32 -6.81 3.10
N GLY A 146 -13.12 -7.15 3.62
CA GLY A 146 -12.04 -7.75 2.83
C GLY A 146 -11.42 -6.82 1.79
N GLY A 147 -11.77 -5.53 1.78
CA GLY A 147 -11.19 -4.53 0.89
C GLY A 147 -9.78 -4.13 1.31
N GLU A 148 -9.00 -3.62 0.35
CA GLU A 148 -7.68 -3.09 0.64
C GLU A 148 -7.73 -1.92 1.62
N THR A 149 -6.75 -1.86 2.51
CA THR A 149 -6.51 -0.70 3.36
C THR A 149 -5.02 -0.45 3.49
N TRP A 150 -4.66 0.82 3.59
CA TRP A 150 -3.32 1.28 3.89
C TRP A 150 -3.39 2.50 4.82
N PHE A 151 -2.49 2.53 5.79
CA PHE A 151 -2.37 3.60 6.77
C PHE A 151 -0.88 3.92 6.94
N LEU A 152 -0.53 5.20 6.95
CA LEU A 152 0.84 5.64 7.20
C LEU A 152 1.30 5.16 8.59
N LYS A 153 2.32 4.30 8.60
CA LYS A 153 2.87 3.72 9.83
C LYS A 153 3.83 4.70 10.52
N ASP A 154 4.00 4.54 11.83
CA ASP A 154 5.07 5.22 12.57
C ASP A 154 6.47 4.84 12.07
N ALA A 155 6.62 3.63 11.55
CA ALA A 155 7.84 3.15 10.90
C ALA A 155 7.77 3.28 9.35
N ALA A 156 7.33 4.45 8.85
CA ALA A 156 7.04 4.70 7.44
C ALA A 156 8.17 4.29 6.48
N LEU A 157 9.43 4.55 6.85
CA LEU A 157 10.62 4.25 6.02
C LEU A 157 10.88 2.75 5.82
N THR A 158 10.19 1.89 6.58
CA THR A 158 10.30 0.42 6.46
C THR A 158 9.01 -0.21 5.90
N ASP A 159 8.02 0.60 5.56
CA ASP A 159 6.77 0.12 5.01
C ASP A 159 6.92 -0.17 3.52
N SER A 160 6.95 -1.45 3.15
CA SER A 160 7.08 -1.88 1.75
C SER A 160 5.92 -1.46 0.84
N ARG A 161 4.81 -0.98 1.42
CA ARG A 161 3.64 -0.46 0.68
C ARG A 161 3.63 1.06 0.58
N PHE A 162 4.64 1.75 1.08
CA PHE A 162 4.75 3.20 1.03
C PHE A 162 6.05 3.61 0.36
N ASP A 163 5.94 4.35 -0.73
CA ASP A 163 7.08 4.95 -1.41
C ASP A 163 6.96 6.48 -1.33
N PRO A 164 7.73 7.13 -0.43
CA PRO A 164 7.70 8.58 -0.32
C PRO A 164 8.39 9.29 -1.50
N GLN A 165 9.18 8.59 -2.32
CA GLN A 165 10.01 9.12 -3.42
C GLN A 165 11.06 10.18 -3.06
N ASP A 166 11.02 10.71 -1.84
CA ASP A 166 11.99 11.66 -1.30
C ASP A 166 12.11 11.46 0.22
N THR A 167 13.07 12.14 0.83
CA THR A 167 13.37 12.04 2.25
C THR A 167 12.25 12.63 3.09
N ILE A 168 11.74 11.83 4.03
CA ILE A 168 10.82 12.27 5.07
C ILE A 168 11.51 12.22 6.43
N THR A 169 11.17 13.19 7.28
CA THR A 169 11.72 13.31 8.64
C THR A 169 10.60 13.41 9.66
N ARG A 170 10.84 12.90 10.87
CA ARG A 170 9.86 12.96 11.97
C ARG A 170 9.98 14.29 12.70
N ASN A 171 8.84 14.93 12.94
CA ASN A 171 8.73 16.12 13.79
C ASN A 171 8.52 15.74 15.26
N ALA A 172 8.79 16.68 16.17
CA ALA A 172 8.59 16.50 17.61
C ALA A 172 7.12 16.25 18.00
N ASP A 173 6.16 16.77 17.22
CA ASP A 173 4.72 16.54 17.44
C ASP A 173 4.22 15.21 16.86
N GLY A 174 5.13 14.35 16.40
CA GLY A 174 4.83 13.05 15.80
C GLY A 174 4.35 13.11 14.35
N SER A 175 4.22 14.29 13.74
CA SER A 175 3.99 14.40 12.29
C SER A 175 5.24 14.09 11.48
N TRP A 176 5.07 13.93 10.17
CA TRP A 176 6.15 13.80 9.20
C TRP A 176 6.33 15.10 8.44
N LYS A 177 7.54 15.34 7.95
CA LYS A 177 7.91 16.48 7.12
C LYS A 177 8.60 16.00 5.86
N MET A 178 8.32 16.66 4.75
CA MET A 178 9.10 16.56 3.52
C MET A 178 9.48 17.96 3.03
N LYS A 179 10.75 18.12 2.65
CA LYS A 179 11.29 19.37 2.10
C LYS A 179 11.60 19.21 0.62
N SER A 180 10.55 19.19 -0.20
CA SER A 180 10.63 18.99 -1.64
C SER A 180 9.45 19.66 -2.31
N SER A 181 9.69 20.35 -3.42
CA SER A 181 8.66 21.10 -4.17
C SER A 181 8.05 20.31 -5.34
N GLN A 182 8.43 19.04 -5.49
CA GLN A 182 7.84 18.13 -6.49
C GLN A 182 7.68 16.74 -5.88
N VAL A 183 6.49 16.46 -5.35
CA VAL A 183 6.28 15.29 -4.50
C VAL A 183 5.19 14.38 -5.05
N ARG A 184 5.46 13.08 -5.04
CA ARG A 184 4.55 12.01 -5.44
C ARG A 184 4.71 10.84 -4.48
N MET A 185 4.05 10.88 -3.31
CA MET A 185 4.13 9.75 -2.38
C MET A 185 3.09 8.69 -2.76
N HIS A 186 3.51 7.45 -2.92
CA HIS A 186 2.63 6.35 -3.32
C HIS A 186 2.27 5.45 -2.13
N ALA A 187 0.98 5.12 -2.02
CA ALA A 187 0.45 4.03 -1.23
C ALA A 187 0.06 2.88 -2.18
N LEU A 188 0.74 1.75 -2.05
CA LEU A 188 0.55 0.58 -2.90
C LEU A 188 -0.51 -0.35 -2.32
N THR A 189 -1.20 -1.10 -3.19
CA THR A 189 -2.02 -2.24 -2.78
C THR A 189 -1.15 -3.34 -2.16
N SER A 190 -1.78 -4.32 -1.51
CA SER A 190 -1.03 -5.45 -0.94
C SER A 190 -0.31 -6.30 -2.00
N THR A 191 -0.77 -6.23 -3.27
CA THR A 191 -0.12 -6.85 -4.44
C THR A 191 1.17 -6.13 -4.85
N GLY A 192 1.37 -4.89 -4.40
CA GLY A 192 2.45 -4.03 -4.85
C GLY A 192 2.22 -3.50 -6.26
N TYR A 193 3.28 -2.93 -6.85
CA TYR A 193 3.25 -2.31 -8.17
C TYR A 193 4.37 -2.87 -9.03
N ASP A 194 4.03 -3.30 -10.25
CA ASP A 194 4.94 -3.78 -11.27
C ASP A 194 4.29 -3.57 -12.64
N SER A 195 4.78 -2.59 -13.39
CA SER A 195 4.21 -2.23 -14.70
C SER A 195 4.27 -3.38 -15.71
N ASN A 196 5.20 -4.33 -15.56
CA ASN A 196 5.28 -5.50 -16.44
C ASN A 196 4.13 -6.50 -16.20
N LYS A 197 3.44 -6.40 -15.05
CA LYS A 197 2.27 -7.22 -14.72
C LYS A 197 0.95 -6.59 -15.17
N ILE A 198 0.97 -5.40 -15.75
CA ILE A 198 -0.21 -4.76 -16.34
C ILE A 198 -0.41 -5.34 -17.75
N PRO A 199 -1.47 -6.13 -17.99
CA PRO A 199 -1.60 -6.87 -19.25
C PRO A 199 -2.12 -5.99 -20.40
N THR A 200 -2.71 -4.84 -20.09
CA THR A 200 -3.26 -3.92 -21.09
C THR A 200 -3.49 -2.54 -20.49
N TYR A 201 -3.46 -1.52 -21.34
CA TYR A 201 -3.88 -0.16 -21.01
C TYR A 201 -5.18 0.24 -21.72
N ASP A 202 -5.79 -0.70 -22.45
CA ASP A 202 -7.05 -0.50 -23.17
C ASP A 202 -8.20 -0.16 -22.20
N ARG A 203 -8.80 1.03 -22.34
CA ARG A 203 -9.78 1.54 -21.35
C ARG A 203 -11.05 0.72 -21.29
N ASP A 204 -11.52 0.18 -22.41
CA ASP A 204 -12.72 -0.68 -22.41
C ASP A 204 -12.43 -2.01 -21.70
N VAL A 205 -11.26 -2.60 -21.93
CA VAL A 205 -10.84 -3.82 -21.20
C VAL A 205 -10.67 -3.54 -19.71
N LEU A 206 -10.05 -2.42 -19.33
CA LEU A 206 -9.89 -2.01 -17.93
C LEU A 206 -11.26 -1.79 -17.27
N ALA A 207 -12.17 -1.07 -17.91
CA ALA A 207 -13.52 -0.86 -17.41
C ALA A 207 -14.29 -2.18 -17.25
N GLY A 208 -14.18 -3.10 -18.22
CA GLY A 208 -14.84 -4.40 -18.18
C GLY A 208 -14.37 -5.30 -17.04
N ARG A 209 -13.05 -5.32 -16.76
CA ARG A 209 -12.48 -6.14 -15.67
C ARG A 209 -12.47 -5.44 -14.31
N GLY A 210 -12.54 -4.11 -14.30
CA GLY A 210 -12.58 -3.28 -13.10
C GLY A 210 -11.23 -2.98 -12.45
N TYR A 211 -10.09 -3.32 -13.07
CA TYR A 211 -8.75 -3.09 -12.53
C TYR A 211 -7.66 -3.05 -13.60
N MET A 212 -6.54 -2.39 -13.31
CA MET A 212 -5.39 -2.24 -14.19
C MET A 212 -4.41 -3.40 -14.06
N GLN A 213 -3.85 -3.59 -12.86
CA GLN A 213 -2.86 -4.62 -12.56
C GLN A 213 -3.50 -5.84 -11.89
N ALA A 214 -4.19 -5.65 -10.77
CA ALA A 214 -4.75 -6.75 -9.97
C ALA A 214 -6.17 -6.45 -9.44
N ALA A 215 -6.94 -7.50 -9.13
CA ALA A 215 -8.33 -7.35 -8.69
C ALA A 215 -8.51 -6.54 -7.40
N ASN A 216 -7.45 -6.38 -6.61
CA ASN A 216 -7.40 -5.56 -5.41
C ASN A 216 -6.83 -4.15 -5.65
N ASP A 217 -6.70 -3.72 -6.91
CA ASP A 217 -6.37 -2.33 -7.25
C ASP A 217 -7.33 -1.33 -6.58
N TRP A 218 -6.80 -0.16 -6.23
CA TRP A 218 -7.54 0.94 -5.63
C TRP A 218 -8.63 1.44 -6.58
N LYS A 219 -9.86 1.03 -6.30
CA LYS A 219 -11.06 1.30 -7.06
C LYS A 219 -11.92 2.23 -6.22
N ASN A 220 -12.80 1.70 -5.37
CA ASN A 220 -13.71 2.54 -4.62
C ASN A 220 -13.00 3.03 -3.35
N VAL A 221 -12.43 4.23 -3.35
CA VAL A 221 -11.53 4.67 -2.28
C VAL A 221 -12.02 5.88 -1.50
N GLU A 222 -11.74 5.87 -0.20
CA GLU A 222 -11.60 7.06 0.63
C GLU A 222 -10.11 7.29 0.93
N MET A 223 -9.54 8.36 0.34
CA MET A 223 -8.21 8.85 0.65
C MET A 223 -8.29 9.94 1.70
N THR A 224 -7.51 9.84 2.77
CA THR A 224 -7.50 10.79 3.90
C THR A 224 -6.08 11.24 4.20
N GLY A 225 -5.94 12.46 4.71
CA GLY A 225 -4.67 13.01 5.14
C GLY A 225 -4.82 14.34 5.86
N PHE A 226 -3.90 14.63 6.77
CA PHE A 226 -3.81 15.91 7.43
C PHE A 226 -2.51 16.54 7.01
N ILE A 227 -2.58 17.78 6.53
CA ILE A 227 -1.47 18.47 5.88
C ILE A 227 -1.38 19.91 6.37
N LYS A 228 -0.16 20.43 6.41
CA LYS A 228 0.17 21.80 6.73
C LYS A 228 1.28 22.29 5.80
N VAL A 229 0.97 23.31 5.02
CA VAL A 229 1.95 23.97 4.15
C VAL A 229 2.75 24.98 4.98
N ASN A 230 4.06 24.80 5.08
CA ASN A 230 4.94 25.75 5.76
C ASN A 230 5.55 26.75 4.77
N ALA A 231 5.94 26.28 3.58
CA ALA A 231 6.52 27.10 2.52
C ALA A 231 5.92 26.76 1.15
N VAL A 232 5.53 27.79 0.39
CA VAL A 232 4.93 27.68 -0.95
C VAL A 232 5.38 28.84 -1.83
N SER A 233 5.73 28.57 -3.07
CA SER A 233 6.17 29.55 -4.07
C SER A 233 5.03 29.98 -5.01
N ASP A 234 4.09 29.07 -5.31
CA ASP A 234 2.90 29.36 -6.10
C ASP A 234 1.65 28.91 -5.33
N ALA A 235 0.89 29.87 -4.81
CA ALA A 235 -0.32 29.59 -4.04
C ALA A 235 -1.50 29.07 -4.90
N SER A 236 -1.39 29.17 -6.23
CA SER A 236 -2.39 28.68 -7.17
C SER A 236 -2.24 27.19 -7.50
N ASP A 237 -1.14 26.54 -7.10
CA ASP A 237 -0.96 25.08 -7.19
C ASP A 237 -1.66 24.38 -6.01
N ASN A 238 -1.53 23.06 -5.90
CA ASN A 238 -2.38 22.26 -5.03
C ASN A 238 -1.73 21.01 -4.43
N PHE A 239 -2.39 20.52 -3.39
CA PHE A 239 -2.39 19.11 -3.03
C PHE A 239 -3.34 18.37 -3.95
N ALA A 240 -2.87 17.26 -4.54
CA ALA A 240 -3.67 16.39 -5.39
C ALA A 240 -3.64 14.97 -4.85
N TRP A 241 -4.80 14.46 -4.44
CA TRP A 241 -4.95 13.06 -4.06
C TRP A 241 -5.70 12.32 -5.13
N TYR A 242 -5.03 11.32 -5.69
CA TYR A 242 -5.52 10.62 -6.85
C TYR A 242 -5.22 9.13 -6.79
N ALA A 243 -6.08 8.36 -7.46
CA ALA A 243 -5.97 6.92 -7.64
C ALA A 243 -6.56 6.57 -9.02
N ARG A 244 -6.83 5.28 -9.26
CA ARG A 244 -7.43 4.74 -10.51
C ARG A 244 -6.45 4.55 -11.68
N GLY A 245 -5.15 4.56 -11.41
CA GLY A 245 -4.13 4.24 -12.41
C GLY A 245 -2.80 3.84 -11.79
N GLY A 246 -1.78 3.75 -12.64
CA GLY A 246 -0.40 3.47 -12.26
C GLY A 246 0.46 4.73 -12.31
N ARG A 247 1.63 4.63 -12.92
CA ARG A 247 2.62 5.71 -13.01
C ARG A 247 2.23 6.76 -14.07
N HIS A 248 2.31 8.03 -13.67
CA HIS A 248 2.12 9.18 -14.55
C HIS A 248 3.47 9.63 -15.12
N ASN A 249 3.83 9.15 -16.32
CA ASN A 249 5.10 9.46 -16.99
C ASN A 249 4.97 9.41 -18.52
N ASP A 250 5.80 10.17 -19.23
CA ASP A 250 5.73 10.31 -20.69
C ASP A 250 6.07 9.01 -21.44
N GLY A 251 6.89 8.14 -20.83
CA GLY A 251 7.32 6.88 -21.47
C GLY A 251 6.23 5.82 -21.54
N LEU A 252 5.19 5.92 -20.71
CA LEU A 252 4.05 5.00 -20.71
C LEU A 252 2.74 5.73 -20.38
N ALA A 253 2.40 6.68 -21.24
CA ALA A 253 1.27 7.60 -21.10
C ALA A 253 -0.05 6.94 -20.63
N CYS A 254 -0.46 5.83 -21.25
CA CYS A 254 -1.74 5.17 -20.94
C CYS A 254 -1.78 4.49 -19.55
N GLU A 255 -0.65 4.35 -18.86
CA GLU A 255 -0.67 3.90 -17.46
C GLU A 255 -1.24 4.98 -16.51
N GLY A 256 -1.04 6.25 -16.85
CA GLY A 256 -1.46 7.40 -16.05
C GLY A 256 -2.92 7.80 -16.25
N SER A 257 -3.87 6.97 -15.82
CA SER A 257 -5.28 7.35 -15.68
C SER A 257 -5.61 7.75 -14.24
N SER A 258 -6.34 8.84 -14.01
CA SER A 258 -6.74 9.18 -12.64
C SER A 258 -7.90 10.16 -12.53
N TYR A 259 -8.55 10.17 -11.36
CA TYR A 259 -9.24 11.35 -10.85
C TYR A 259 -8.40 11.99 -9.74
N LYS A 260 -8.17 13.30 -9.84
CA LYS A 260 -7.39 14.07 -8.88
C LYS A 260 -8.29 15.03 -8.13
N GLY A 261 -8.45 14.77 -6.82
CA GLY A 261 -9.07 15.72 -5.91
C GLY A 261 -8.04 16.78 -5.57
N SER A 262 -8.24 18.00 -6.07
CA SER A 262 -7.26 19.08 -5.98
C SER A 262 -7.69 20.12 -4.96
N LEU A 263 -6.93 20.22 -3.86
CA LEU A 263 -7.04 21.25 -2.83
C LEU A 263 -5.93 22.28 -3.03
N HIS A 264 -6.28 23.43 -3.60
CA HIS A 264 -5.33 24.50 -3.91
C HIS A 264 -4.91 25.26 -2.65
N TYR A 265 -3.68 25.75 -2.63
CA TYR A 265 -3.12 26.39 -1.43
C TYR A 265 -3.81 27.70 -1.05
N ASP A 266 -4.46 28.36 -2.01
CA ASP A 266 -5.32 29.52 -1.81
C ASP A 266 -6.72 29.18 -1.29
N GLY A 267 -7.06 27.90 -1.13
CA GLY A 267 -8.31 27.41 -0.56
C GLY A 267 -9.37 27.03 -1.59
N ARG A 268 -9.10 27.18 -2.90
CA ARG A 268 -9.97 26.66 -3.96
C ARG A 268 -9.88 25.14 -4.06
N VAL A 269 -10.93 24.52 -4.60
CA VAL A 269 -10.98 23.08 -4.87
C VAL A 269 -11.54 22.82 -6.27
N ARG A 270 -11.08 21.74 -6.91
CA ARG A 270 -11.64 21.19 -8.16
C ARG A 270 -11.24 19.74 -8.36
N TRP A 271 -11.95 19.04 -9.23
CA TRP A 271 -11.52 17.76 -9.76
C TRP A 271 -10.79 17.94 -11.09
N GLN A 272 -9.76 17.12 -11.31
CA GLN A 272 -9.10 16.97 -12.60
C GLN A 272 -9.16 15.49 -12.97
N LYS A 273 -9.63 15.18 -14.18
CA LYS A 273 -9.58 13.86 -14.76
C LYS A 273 -8.38 13.81 -15.68
N GLU A 274 -7.52 12.83 -15.50
CA GLU A 274 -6.43 12.55 -16.43
C GLU A 274 -6.76 11.24 -17.14
N SER A 275 -7.12 11.31 -18.43
CA SER A 275 -7.52 10.11 -19.19
C SER A 275 -6.31 9.24 -19.55
N TRP A 276 -5.16 9.88 -19.73
CA TRP A 276 -3.82 9.32 -19.93
C TRP A 276 -2.82 10.44 -19.66
N HIS A 277 -1.53 10.14 -19.41
CA HIS A 277 -0.53 11.16 -19.10
C HIS A 277 0.10 11.74 -20.38
N VAL A 278 -0.11 12.99 -20.80
CA VAL A 278 -0.74 14.12 -20.10
C VAL A 278 -1.98 14.66 -20.85
N SER A 279 -3.17 14.19 -20.48
CA SER A 279 -4.47 14.61 -21.03
C SER A 279 -5.45 14.92 -19.90
N TYR A 280 -5.66 16.22 -19.65
CA TYR A 280 -6.46 16.70 -18.52
C TYR A 280 -7.76 17.36 -18.94
N ASP A 281 -8.84 16.92 -18.31
CA ASP A 281 -10.09 17.65 -18.22
C ASP A 281 -10.33 18.10 -16.78
N GLN A 282 -10.98 19.25 -16.60
CA GLN A 282 -11.03 19.91 -15.30
C GLN A 282 -12.43 20.46 -15.03
N THR A 283 -12.93 20.20 -13.82
CA THR A 283 -14.17 20.83 -13.37
C THR A 283 -13.92 22.28 -13.00
N ALA A 284 -14.99 23.09 -12.98
CA ALA A 284 -14.93 24.45 -12.47
C ALA A 284 -14.38 24.52 -11.03
N TYR A 285 -13.67 25.59 -10.71
CA TYR A 285 -13.25 25.87 -9.33
C TYR A 285 -14.45 26.13 -8.42
N LYS A 286 -14.36 25.67 -7.18
CA LYS A 286 -15.22 26.08 -6.07
C LYS A 286 -14.34 26.61 -4.93
N THR A 287 -14.89 27.51 -4.13
CA THR A 287 -14.24 27.93 -2.87
C THR A 287 -14.46 26.86 -1.82
N GLY A 288 -13.40 26.15 -1.42
CA GLY A 288 -13.47 25.14 -0.37
C GLY A 288 -13.25 25.75 1.00
N THR A 289 -12.22 26.59 1.11
CA THR A 289 -11.72 27.15 2.37
C THR A 289 -10.91 28.43 2.13
N THR A 290 -10.30 28.96 3.19
CA THR A 290 -9.30 30.04 3.14
C THR A 290 -7.90 29.47 2.90
N ALA A 291 -6.92 30.34 2.59
CA ALA A 291 -5.55 29.93 2.35
C ALA A 291 -4.98 28.97 3.43
N LEU A 292 -4.18 28.00 2.98
CA LEU A 292 -3.76 26.86 3.80
C LEU A 292 -2.46 27.08 4.57
N LYS A 293 -1.66 28.08 4.17
CA LYS A 293 -0.31 28.28 4.72
C LYS A 293 -0.35 28.45 6.25
N GLY A 294 0.47 27.66 6.94
CA GLY A 294 0.70 27.78 8.38
C GLY A 294 -0.34 27.09 9.27
N ARG A 295 -1.38 26.46 8.73
CA ARG A 295 -2.41 25.74 9.53
C ARG A 295 -2.58 24.29 9.07
N TRP A 296 -2.99 23.43 10.01
CA TRP A 296 -3.38 22.06 9.71
C TRP A 296 -4.77 22.03 9.09
N VAL A 297 -4.92 21.25 8.02
CA VAL A 297 -6.22 20.94 7.41
C VAL A 297 -6.28 19.45 7.16
N GLY A 298 -7.37 18.81 7.59
CA GLY A 298 -7.70 17.48 7.12
C GLY A 298 -8.38 17.59 5.76
N PHE A 299 -7.96 16.75 4.81
CA PHE A 299 -8.55 16.66 3.49
C PHE A 299 -9.02 15.21 3.29
N LYS A 300 -10.03 15.02 2.44
CA LYS A 300 -10.51 13.72 1.94
C LYS A 300 -10.84 13.84 0.46
N SER A 301 -10.44 12.81 -0.30
CA SER A 301 -10.76 12.63 -1.71
C SER A 301 -11.43 11.26 -1.87
N ILE A 302 -12.69 11.26 -2.29
CA ILE A 302 -13.51 10.05 -2.44
C ILE A 302 -13.75 9.78 -3.92
N MET A 303 -13.55 8.53 -4.34
CA MET A 303 -13.84 8.05 -5.69
C MET A 303 -14.65 6.76 -5.59
N LYS A 304 -15.92 6.78 -5.98
CA LYS A 304 -16.83 5.64 -5.82
C LYS A 304 -17.58 5.35 -7.12
N ASN A 305 -17.50 4.12 -7.60
CA ASN A 305 -18.33 3.69 -8.72
C ASN A 305 -19.80 3.74 -8.30
N VAL A 306 -20.63 4.28 -9.18
CA VAL A 306 -22.09 4.37 -9.01
C VAL A 306 -22.76 4.10 -10.35
N LEU A 307 -24.09 3.99 -10.34
CA LEU A 307 -24.88 4.00 -11.57
C LEU A 307 -25.52 5.38 -11.75
N TYR A 308 -25.46 5.90 -12.98
CA TYR A 308 -26.19 7.09 -13.41
C TYR A 308 -27.07 6.70 -14.60
N ASN A 309 -28.39 6.78 -14.43
CA ASN A 309 -29.37 6.30 -15.42
C ASN A 309 -29.09 4.88 -15.93
N GLY A 310 -28.73 3.98 -15.00
CA GLY A 310 -28.42 2.58 -15.30
C GLY A 310 -27.06 2.33 -15.97
N LYS A 311 -26.25 3.37 -16.21
CA LYS A 311 -24.90 3.25 -16.79
C LYS A 311 -23.81 3.46 -15.75
N PRO A 312 -22.63 2.83 -15.90
CA PRO A 312 -21.48 3.06 -15.02
C PRO A 312 -21.09 4.54 -14.97
N ALA A 313 -20.84 5.05 -13.77
CA ALA A 313 -20.38 6.40 -13.49
C ALA A 313 -19.48 6.39 -12.24
N VAL A 314 -18.80 7.51 -11.96
CA VAL A 314 -17.96 7.65 -10.76
C VAL A 314 -18.37 8.87 -9.97
N LYS A 315 -18.85 8.65 -8.75
CA LYS A 315 -19.08 9.69 -7.74
C LYS A 315 -17.74 10.16 -7.18
N LEU A 316 -17.56 11.47 -7.17
CA LEU A 316 -16.34 12.16 -6.77
C LEU A 316 -16.67 13.19 -5.70
N GLU A 317 -16.05 13.08 -4.52
CA GLU A 317 -16.30 13.99 -3.41
C GLU A 317 -15.01 14.47 -2.76
N MET A 318 -15.00 15.75 -2.37
CA MET A 318 -13.95 16.32 -1.56
C MET A 318 -14.51 16.87 -0.26
N TRP A 319 -13.81 16.59 0.84
CA TRP A 319 -14.22 17.03 2.17
C TRP A 319 -13.03 17.63 2.93
N LEU A 320 -13.30 18.63 3.76
CA LEU A 320 -12.31 19.30 4.59
C LEU A 320 -12.65 19.22 6.08
N ASN A 321 -11.60 19.15 6.90
CA ASN A 321 -11.64 19.24 8.36
C ASN A 321 -10.77 20.44 8.78
N GLU A 322 -11.41 21.61 8.90
CA GLU A 322 -10.76 22.93 9.02
C GLU A 322 -9.95 23.12 10.30
N ASN A 323 -10.42 22.53 11.39
CA ASN A 323 -9.84 22.65 12.73
C ASN A 323 -8.92 21.47 13.07
N ALA A 324 -8.71 20.55 12.12
CA ALA A 324 -7.92 19.34 12.29
C ALA A 324 -8.35 18.46 13.49
N ASP A 325 -9.62 18.53 13.90
CA ASP A 325 -10.17 17.80 15.07
C ASP A 325 -10.49 16.32 14.80
N LYS A 326 -10.28 15.86 13.55
CA LYS A 326 -10.55 14.50 13.07
C LYS A 326 -12.02 14.12 12.89
N VAL A 327 -12.96 14.94 13.36
CA VAL A 327 -14.39 14.61 13.47
C VAL A 327 -15.26 15.46 12.55
N THR A 328 -15.01 16.77 12.47
CA THR A 328 -15.89 17.76 11.84
C THR A 328 -15.57 17.93 10.36
N TRP A 329 -16.12 17.06 9.52
CA TRP A 329 -15.91 17.07 8.06
C TRP A 329 -17.01 17.85 7.34
N LYS A 330 -16.61 18.73 6.42
CA LYS A 330 -17.49 19.51 5.54
C LYS A 330 -17.25 19.11 4.08
N GLN A 331 -18.29 18.75 3.36
CA GLN A 331 -18.20 18.52 1.92
C GLN A 331 -18.00 19.85 1.21
N VAL A 332 -17.00 19.92 0.33
CA VAL A 332 -16.66 21.13 -0.43
C VAL A 332 -16.76 20.93 -1.94
N TYR A 333 -16.80 19.68 -2.38
CA TYR A 333 -17.05 19.35 -3.78
C TYR A 333 -17.79 18.02 -3.88
N ASP A 334 -18.80 18.00 -4.74
CA ASP A 334 -19.58 16.83 -5.09
C ASP A 334 -19.86 16.89 -6.60
N ILE A 335 -19.51 15.83 -7.33
CA ILE A 335 -19.85 15.64 -8.74
C ILE A 335 -19.89 14.13 -9.06
N THR A 336 -20.71 13.73 -10.04
CA THR A 336 -20.70 12.37 -10.58
C THR A 336 -20.23 12.39 -12.02
N ASP A 337 -19.08 11.81 -12.34
CA ASP A 337 -18.64 11.66 -13.72
C ASP A 337 -19.37 10.49 -14.39
N TYR A 338 -20.38 10.82 -15.18
CA TYR A 338 -21.00 9.91 -16.16
C TYR A 338 -20.52 10.22 -17.59
N GLY A 339 -19.40 10.93 -17.70
CA GLY A 339 -18.82 11.49 -18.93
C GLY A 339 -18.95 13.01 -19.05
N GLN A 340 -19.58 13.67 -18.07
CA GLN A 340 -19.73 15.12 -18.09
C GLN A 340 -18.42 15.89 -17.83
N ILE A 341 -17.38 15.25 -17.28
CA ILE A 341 -16.09 15.92 -17.07
C ILE A 341 -15.33 16.04 -18.40
N GLY A 342 -15.63 15.20 -19.40
CA GLY A 342 -14.83 15.06 -20.61
C GLY A 342 -13.85 13.90 -20.52
N GLY A 343 -12.85 13.90 -21.39
CA GLY A 343 -11.84 12.88 -21.48
C GLY A 343 -11.30 12.71 -22.90
N ASP A 344 -10.29 11.87 -23.02
CA ASP A 344 -9.68 11.44 -24.28
C ASP A 344 -9.27 9.96 -24.15
N SER A 345 -10.24 9.14 -23.76
CA SER A 345 -10.00 7.72 -23.48
C SER A 345 -9.76 6.90 -24.73
N THR A 346 -10.18 7.35 -25.92
CA THR A 346 -9.96 6.63 -27.18
C THR A 346 -8.47 6.53 -27.54
N ASN A 347 -7.65 7.51 -27.13
CA ASN A 347 -6.19 7.45 -27.25
C ASN A 347 -5.58 6.19 -26.59
N CYS A 348 -6.26 5.62 -25.60
CA CYS A 348 -5.86 4.39 -24.93
C CYS A 348 -6.90 3.28 -25.09
N GLY A 349 -7.56 3.17 -26.25
CA GLY A 349 -8.44 2.03 -26.59
C GLY A 349 -9.86 2.10 -26.00
N GLY A 350 -10.26 3.23 -25.40
CA GLY A 350 -11.65 3.40 -24.98
C GLY A 350 -12.61 3.59 -26.16
N SER A 351 -13.84 3.11 -26.03
CA SER A 351 -14.89 3.28 -27.05
C SER A 351 -15.46 4.71 -27.12
N VAL A 352 -15.34 5.47 -26.03
CA VAL A 352 -15.83 6.85 -25.93
C VAL A 352 -14.83 7.69 -25.17
N ASP A 353 -14.45 8.85 -25.71
CA ASP A 353 -13.47 9.77 -25.12
C ASP A 353 -13.77 10.10 -23.66
N ALA A 354 -15.02 10.47 -23.41
CA ALA A 354 -15.48 10.93 -22.12
C ALA A 354 -15.77 9.80 -21.12
N MET A 355 -15.51 8.52 -21.42
CA MET A 355 -15.89 7.41 -20.52
C MET A 355 -15.35 7.60 -19.08
N PRO A 356 -16.13 7.30 -18.04
CA PRO A 356 -15.65 7.42 -16.67
C PRO A 356 -14.61 6.34 -16.31
N ILE A 357 -13.65 6.69 -15.45
CA ILE A 357 -12.55 5.80 -15.02
C ILE A 357 -13.08 4.86 -13.93
N THR A 358 -13.79 3.82 -14.36
CA THR A 358 -14.52 2.88 -13.47
C THR A 358 -13.67 1.72 -12.96
N TRP A 359 -12.42 1.61 -13.40
CA TRP A 359 -11.47 0.59 -12.93
C TRP A 359 -10.64 1.09 -11.75
N GLY A 360 -9.98 0.17 -11.03
CA GLY A 360 -8.96 0.50 -10.04
C GLY A 360 -7.55 0.58 -10.64
N GLY A 361 -6.62 1.22 -9.92
CA GLY A 361 -5.19 1.17 -10.23
C GLY A 361 -4.33 0.72 -9.05
N PRO A 362 -3.10 0.24 -9.29
CA PRO A 362 -2.23 -0.29 -8.24
C PRO A 362 -1.67 0.79 -7.29
N LEU A 363 -1.74 2.07 -7.69
CA LEU A 363 -1.21 3.20 -6.95
C LEU A 363 -2.32 4.16 -6.50
N ALA A 364 -2.23 4.57 -5.24
CA ALA A 364 -2.92 5.76 -4.73
C ALA A 364 -1.85 6.78 -4.31
N THR A 365 -1.98 8.02 -4.76
CA THR A 365 -0.90 9.00 -4.71
C THR A 365 -1.32 10.25 -3.93
N PHE A 366 -0.44 10.67 -3.02
CA PHE A 366 -0.46 11.97 -2.36
C PHE A 366 0.58 12.86 -3.04
N ARG A 367 0.13 13.80 -3.88
CA ARG A 367 1.01 14.70 -4.66
C ARG A 367 0.88 16.14 -4.22
N TRP A 368 1.98 16.87 -4.34
CA TRP A 368 1.97 18.33 -4.37
C TRP A 368 3.17 18.85 -5.16
N ASP A 369 3.00 19.97 -5.82
CA ASP A 369 4.09 20.73 -6.42
C ASP A 369 4.09 22.17 -5.84
N SER A 370 5.18 22.92 -6.01
CA SER A 370 5.31 24.33 -5.59
C SER A 370 5.25 24.62 -4.08
N ALA A 371 5.07 23.61 -3.22
CA ALA A 371 5.22 23.70 -1.77
C ALA A 371 6.50 22.97 -1.31
N SER A 372 7.52 23.73 -0.91
CA SER A 372 8.86 23.19 -0.61
C SER A 372 9.07 22.74 0.84
N ASP A 373 8.10 22.98 1.73
CA ASP A 373 8.11 22.51 3.11
C ASP A 373 6.67 22.20 3.54
N VAL A 374 6.38 20.92 3.72
CA VAL A 374 5.05 20.40 4.07
C VAL A 374 5.17 19.43 5.23
N ASP A 375 4.34 19.66 6.26
CA ASP A 375 4.08 18.67 7.31
C ASP A 375 2.83 17.86 6.97
N PHE A 376 2.86 16.56 7.26
CA PHE A 376 1.74 15.66 7.03
C PHE A 376 1.63 14.60 8.12
N LYS A 377 0.42 14.08 8.33
CA LYS A 377 0.13 12.97 9.25
C LYS A 377 -1.19 12.30 8.91
N TRP A 378 -1.39 11.12 9.48
CA TRP A 378 -2.65 10.37 9.38
C TRP A 378 -3.11 10.18 7.93
N LEU A 379 -2.16 9.84 7.04
CA LEU A 379 -2.49 9.48 5.66
C LEU A 379 -3.06 8.07 5.63
N SER A 380 -4.15 7.88 4.88
CA SER A 380 -4.75 6.56 4.68
C SER A 380 -5.41 6.45 3.32
N VAL A 381 -5.50 5.20 2.83
CA VAL A 381 -6.32 4.82 1.69
C VAL A 381 -7.12 3.59 2.08
N ARG A 382 -8.44 3.63 1.90
CA ARG A 382 -9.32 2.50 2.21
C ARG A 382 -10.22 2.23 1.04
N GLU A 383 -10.37 0.96 0.65
CA GLU A 383 -11.49 0.53 -0.16
C GLU A 383 -12.78 0.67 0.67
N ILE A 384 -13.78 1.30 0.08
CA ILE A 384 -15.05 1.63 0.72
C ILE A 384 -16.19 0.80 0.13
N ALA A 385 -17.20 0.53 0.97
CA ALA A 385 -18.38 -0.22 0.56
C ALA A 385 -19.18 0.52 -0.53
N GLU A 386 -19.66 -0.27 -1.51
CA GLU A 386 -20.54 0.19 -2.59
C GLU A 386 -21.92 0.60 -2.08
#